data_AF-A0A7K4KHD9-F1
#
_entry.id   AF-A0A7K4KHD9-F1
#
_cell.length_a   1.000
_cell.length_b   1.000
_cell.length_c   1.000
_cell.angle_alpha   90.00
_cell.angle_beta   90.00
_cell.angle_gamma   90.00
#
_symmetry.space_group_name_H-M   'P 1'
#
loop_
_entity.id
_entity.type
_entity.pdbx_description
1 polymer ?
#
loop_
_entity_poly.entity_id
_entity_poly.type
_entity_poly.pdbx_seq_one_letter_code
_entity_poly.pdbx_strand_id
1 'polypeptide(L)'
;MKMASALLLLSALLAARAVPAPRLACYKRALGGHGCGSLPQAVATLRPVDQSLQDHFWEGEGCDTICYCGLSELLCCPKNIFFGPKISSVIPCNSQ
;
A
#
# COMPACT_ATOMS: atom_id res chain seq x y z
N MET A 1 5.63 -42.98 -4.50
CA MET A 1 5.45 -42.11 -3.31
C MET A 1 6.12 -40.74 -3.45
N LYS A 2 7.34 -40.63 -4.02
CA LYS A 2 8.05 -39.34 -4.19
C LYS A 2 7.32 -38.31 -5.06
N MET A 3 6.70 -38.72 -6.17
CA MET A 3 5.97 -37.79 -7.06
C MET A 3 4.72 -37.18 -6.42
N ALA A 4 3.97 -37.95 -5.64
CA ALA A 4 2.79 -37.45 -4.94
C ALA A 4 3.17 -36.35 -3.92
N SER A 5 4.29 -36.54 -3.21
CA SER A 5 4.82 -35.55 -2.28
C SER A 5 5.26 -34.26 -3.00
N ALA A 6 5.94 -34.40 -4.15
CA ALA A 6 6.33 -33.24 -4.96
C ALA A 6 5.13 -32.44 -5.45
N LEU A 7 4.07 -33.11 -5.94
CA LEU A 7 2.83 -32.45 -6.37
C LEU A 7 2.11 -31.72 -5.23
N LEU A 8 2.07 -32.31 -4.03
CA LEU A 8 1.52 -31.66 -2.83
C LEU A 8 2.28 -30.38 -2.47
N LEU A 9 3.62 -30.43 -2.48
CA LEU A 9 4.48 -29.27 -2.24
C LEU A 9 4.26 -28.17 -3.29
N LEU A 10 4.19 -28.53 -4.57
CA LEU A 10 3.92 -27.59 -5.67
C LEU A 10 2.54 -26.92 -5.51
N SER A 11 1.51 -27.70 -5.16
CA SER A 11 0.17 -27.16 -4.93
C SER A 11 0.11 -26.20 -3.73
N ALA A 12 0.87 -26.47 -2.66
CA ALA A 12 0.98 -25.57 -1.51
C ALA A 12 1.68 -24.25 -1.87
N LEU A 13 2.72 -24.29 -2.72
CA LEU A 13 3.44 -23.11 -3.21
C LEU A 13 2.58 -22.26 -4.15
N LEU A 14 1.77 -22.89 -5.01
CA LEU A 14 0.82 -22.21 -5.89
C LEU A 14 -0.35 -21.58 -5.10
N ALA A 15 -0.75 -22.20 -3.99
CA ALA A 15 -1.80 -21.70 -3.10
C ALA A 15 -1.30 -20.59 -2.14
N ALA A 16 0.01 -20.48 -1.93
CA ALA A 16 0.61 -19.32 -1.29
C ALA A 16 0.42 -18.12 -2.20
N ARG A 17 -0.73 -17.44 -2.06
CA ARG A 17 -0.95 -16.10 -2.60
C ARG A 17 0.32 -15.31 -2.33
N ALA A 18 0.92 -14.76 -3.39
CA ALA A 18 2.04 -13.85 -3.26
C ALA A 18 1.54 -12.60 -2.54
N VAL A 19 1.55 -12.65 -1.20
CA VAL A 19 1.33 -11.48 -0.36
C VAL A 19 2.40 -10.49 -0.80
N PRO A 20 2.04 -9.29 -1.29
CA PRO A 20 3.02 -8.29 -1.64
C PRO A 20 3.96 -8.14 -0.45
N ALA A 21 5.25 -8.40 -0.64
CA ALA A 21 6.21 -8.12 0.41
C ALA A 21 6.09 -6.62 0.73
N PRO A 22 6.00 -6.23 2.02
CA PRO A 22 5.91 -4.83 2.37
C PRO A 22 7.10 -4.13 1.71
N ARG A 23 6.82 -3.13 0.86
CA ARG A 23 7.89 -2.37 0.21
C ARG A 23 8.79 -1.85 1.33
N LEU A 24 10.10 -2.04 1.26
CA LEU A 24 10.98 -1.61 2.36
C LEU A 24 11.45 -0.17 2.22
N ALA A 25 11.05 0.50 1.13
CA ALA A 25 11.52 1.83 0.79
C ALA A 25 10.40 2.69 0.23
N CYS A 26 10.59 4.00 0.39
CA CYS A 26 9.77 5.01 -0.24
C CYS A 26 9.99 5.04 -1.75
N TYR A 27 8.94 5.40 -2.48
CA TYR A 27 9.02 5.66 -3.91
C TYR A 27 8.18 6.88 -4.28
N LYS A 28 8.61 7.57 -5.33
CA LYS A 28 7.87 8.68 -5.92
C LYS A 28 7.18 8.23 -7.20
N ARG A 29 6.00 8.78 -7.46
CA ARG A 29 5.25 8.58 -8.70
C ARG A 29 4.69 9.92 -9.17
N ALA A 30 4.96 10.28 -10.43
CA ALA A 30 4.32 11.44 -11.05
C ALA A 30 2.87 11.12 -11.44
N LEU A 31 1.98 12.10 -11.31
CA LEU A 31 0.56 12.02 -11.68
C LEU A 31 0.24 12.67 -13.03
N GLY A 32 1.26 13.04 -13.82
CA GLY A 32 1.06 13.54 -15.18
C GLY A 32 0.26 14.85 -15.26
N GLY A 33 0.36 15.72 -14.25
CA GLY A 33 -0.34 17.02 -14.22
C GLY A 33 -1.76 16.99 -13.61
N HIS A 34 -2.24 15.81 -13.20
CA HIS A 34 -3.47 15.69 -12.43
C HIS A 34 -3.18 15.86 -10.92
N GLY A 35 -4.02 16.63 -10.23
CA GLY A 35 -4.01 16.71 -8.76
C GLY A 35 -4.61 15.46 -8.12
N CYS A 36 -4.29 15.17 -6.86
CA CYS A 36 -4.76 13.94 -6.21
C CYS A 36 -6.23 13.93 -5.84
N GLY A 37 -6.95 15.04 -5.97
CA GLY A 37 -8.41 15.05 -5.84
C GLY A 37 -9.12 14.21 -6.92
N SER A 38 -8.43 13.92 -8.03
CA SER A 38 -8.94 13.10 -9.14
C SER A 38 -7.93 12.00 -9.50
N LEU A 39 -7.42 11.29 -8.48
CA LEU A 39 -6.49 10.18 -8.69
C LEU A 39 -7.00 9.25 -9.80
N PRO A 40 -6.21 9.03 -10.88
CA PRO A 40 -6.62 8.15 -11.96
C PRO A 40 -6.90 6.74 -11.44
N GLN A 41 -7.79 5.99 -12.10
CA GLN A 41 -8.06 4.58 -11.80
C GLN A 41 -6.79 3.68 -11.79
N ALA A 42 -5.68 4.11 -12.40
CA ALA A 42 -4.38 3.44 -12.26
C ALA A 42 -3.80 3.47 -10.82
N VAL A 43 -4.39 4.27 -9.93
CA VAL A 43 -4.10 4.41 -8.51
C VAL A 43 -5.26 3.84 -7.66
N ALA A 44 -6.19 3.11 -8.25
CA ALA A 44 -7.46 2.64 -7.64
C ALA A 44 -7.31 1.78 -6.37
N THR A 45 -6.09 1.38 -5.99
CA THR A 45 -5.82 0.69 -4.72
C THR A 45 -5.56 1.66 -3.56
N LEU A 46 -5.43 2.96 -3.84
CA LEU A 46 -5.29 3.98 -2.81
C LEU A 46 -6.66 4.52 -2.39
N ARG A 47 -6.87 4.63 -1.08
CA ARG A 47 -8.06 5.18 -0.45
C ARG A 47 -7.68 6.43 0.36
N PRO A 48 -8.57 7.42 0.51
CA PRO A 48 -8.30 8.53 1.40
C PRO A 48 -8.12 8.01 2.83
N VAL A 49 -7.14 8.55 3.57
CA VAL A 49 -7.07 8.28 5.01
C VAL A 49 -8.22 9.00 5.70
N ASP A 50 -8.68 8.43 6.83
CA ASP A 50 -9.68 9.02 7.74
C ASP A 50 -9.65 10.56 7.77
N GLN A 51 -10.83 11.20 7.81
CA GLN A 51 -11.05 12.66 7.72
C GLN A 51 -10.22 13.49 8.72
N SER A 52 -9.68 12.87 9.77
CA SER A 52 -8.77 13.50 10.72
C SER A 52 -7.40 13.89 10.13
N LEU A 53 -6.94 13.21 9.08
CA LEU A 53 -5.76 13.56 8.31
C LEU A 53 -6.21 14.28 7.04
N GLN A 54 -5.75 15.52 6.85
CA GLN A 54 -6.14 16.39 5.72
C GLN A 54 -6.03 15.70 4.36
N ASP A 55 -6.78 16.17 3.36
CA ASP A 55 -7.02 15.62 2.00
C ASP A 55 -5.78 15.30 1.12
N HIS A 56 -4.58 15.38 1.70
CA HIS A 56 -3.30 15.07 1.06
C HIS A 56 -2.84 13.63 1.31
N PHE A 57 -3.46 12.88 2.22
CA PHE A 57 -2.99 11.54 2.59
C PHE A 57 -3.88 10.43 2.06
N TRP A 58 -3.25 9.40 1.50
CA TRP A 58 -3.90 8.23 0.94
C TRP A 58 -3.26 6.95 1.47
N GLU A 59 -4.07 5.96 1.86
CA GLU A 59 -3.61 4.63 2.27
C GLU A 59 -3.70 3.64 1.13
N GLY A 60 -2.72 2.74 1.04
CA GLY A 60 -2.78 1.56 0.18
C GLY A 60 -3.63 0.45 0.77
N GLU A 61 -3.92 -0.57 -0.05
CA GLU A 61 -4.60 -1.79 0.39
C GLU A 61 -3.91 -2.40 1.62
N GLY A 62 -4.70 -2.74 2.64
CA GLY A 62 -4.16 -3.29 3.89
C GLY A 62 -3.49 -2.27 4.80
N CYS A 63 -3.51 -0.97 4.47
CA CYS A 63 -3.00 0.14 5.30
C CYS A 63 -1.51 0.02 5.68
N ASP A 64 -0.75 -0.80 4.95
CA ASP A 64 0.70 -0.95 5.13
C ASP A 64 1.49 0.22 4.51
N THR A 65 0.88 0.88 3.54
CA THR A 65 1.46 1.93 2.72
C THR A 65 0.67 3.21 2.90
N ILE A 66 1.38 4.32 3.07
CA ILE A 66 0.82 5.67 3.05
C ILE A 66 1.46 6.47 1.93
N CYS A 67 0.65 7.27 1.25
CA CYS A 67 1.06 8.18 0.22
C CYS A 67 0.71 9.62 0.63
N TYR A 68 1.68 10.51 0.49
CA TYR A 68 1.44 11.95 0.55
C TYR A 68 1.33 12.52 -0.86
N CYS A 69 0.27 13.27 -1.07
CA CYS A 69 0.00 14.03 -2.27
C CYS A 69 0.67 15.41 -2.20
N GLY A 70 1.63 15.63 -3.09
CA GLY A 70 2.12 16.97 -3.42
C GLY A 70 1.26 17.64 -4.50
N LEU A 71 1.87 18.46 -5.36
CA LEU A 71 1.16 19.14 -6.46
C LEU A 71 0.73 18.18 -7.58
N SER A 72 1.68 17.39 -8.09
CA SER A 72 1.45 16.43 -9.18
C SER A 72 2.31 15.18 -9.01
N GLU A 73 2.70 14.90 -7.77
CA GLU A 73 3.50 13.73 -7.39
C GLU A 73 2.93 13.09 -6.12
N LEU A 74 3.01 11.76 -6.07
CA LEU A 74 2.79 10.96 -4.88
C LEU A 74 4.13 10.49 -4.33
N LEU A 75 4.35 10.72 -3.04
CA LEU A 75 5.40 10.06 -2.27
C LEU A 75 4.75 8.96 -1.43
N CYS A 76 5.01 7.70 -1.78
CA CYS A 76 4.44 6.54 -1.11
C CYS A 76 5.52 5.77 -0.35
N CYS A 77 5.23 5.41 0.90
CA CYS A 77 6.15 4.72 1.79
C CYS A 77 5.39 3.75 2.68
N PRO A 78 6.08 2.78 3.29
CA PRO A 78 5.52 2.04 4.42
C PRO A 78 5.12 2.99 5.54
N LYS A 79 3.98 2.72 6.17
CA LYS A 79 3.39 3.59 7.19
C LYS A 79 4.34 3.84 8.37
N ASN A 80 5.06 2.82 8.79
CA ASN A 80 6.08 2.88 9.85
C ASN A 80 7.33 3.69 9.46
N ILE A 81 7.66 3.77 8.16
CA ILE A 81 8.78 4.59 7.66
C ILE A 81 8.34 6.04 7.50
N PHE A 82 7.15 6.28 6.95
CA PHE A 82 6.66 7.62 6.64
C PHE A 82 6.43 8.46 7.91
N PHE A 83 5.65 7.92 8.84
CA PHE A 83 5.28 8.62 10.07
C PHE A 83 6.24 8.34 11.23
N GLY A 84 7.11 7.33 11.08
CA GLY A 84 7.86 6.75 12.17
C GLY A 84 6.99 5.83 13.05
N PRO A 85 7.61 4.98 13.88
CA PRO A 85 6.93 3.90 14.61
C PRO A 85 5.86 4.42 15.58
N LYS A 86 6.13 5.50 16.31
CA LYS A 86 5.20 6.06 17.32
C LYS A 86 3.92 6.63 16.72
N ILE A 87 4.03 7.33 15.59
CA ILE A 87 2.87 7.96 14.95
C ILE A 87 2.12 6.92 14.11
N SER A 88 2.84 5.98 13.48
CA SER A 88 2.23 4.91 12.68
C SER A 88 1.24 4.03 13.47
N SER A 89 1.42 3.88 14.79
CA SER A 89 0.53 3.09 15.65
C SER A 89 -0.75 3.82 16.08
N VAL A 90 -0.79 5.15 16.00
CA VAL A 90 -1.98 5.93 16.43
C VAL A 90 -2.90 6.29 15.27
N ILE A 91 -2.41 6.24 14.03
CA ILE A 91 -3.24 6.46 12.84
C ILE A 91 -4.04 5.19 12.61
N PRO A 92 -5.38 5.19 12.75
CA PRO A 92 -6.19 3.99 12.55
C PRO A 92 -6.09 3.53 11.09
N CYS A 93 -6.22 2.22 10.89
CA CYS A 93 -6.45 1.64 9.57
C CYS A 93 -7.94 1.39 9.45
N ASN A 94 -8.59 1.94 8.44
CA ASN A 94 -10.00 1.68 8.23
C ASN A 94 -10.12 0.32 7.52
N SER A 95 -10.28 -0.75 8.30
CA SER A 95 -10.49 -2.11 7.78
C SER A 95 -11.92 -2.24 7.25
N GLN A 96 -12.16 -1.67 6.07
CA GLN A 96 -13.33 -2.00 5.24
C GLN A 96 -12.93 -2.97 4.13
#